data_AF-A0A445EEP2-F1
#
_entry.id   AF-A0A445EEP2-F1
#
_cell.length_a   1.000
_cell.length_b   1.000
_cell.length_c   1.000
_cell.angle_alpha   90.00
_cell.angle_beta   90.00
_cell.angle_gamma   90.00
#
_symmetry.space_group_name_H-M   'P 1'
#
loop_
_entity.id
_entity.type
_entity.pdbx_description
1 polymer ?
#
loop_
_entity_poly.entity_id
_entity_poly.type
_entity_poly.pdbx_seq_one_letter_code
_entity_poly.pdbx_strand_id
1 'polypeptide(L)'
;MSQDELQTFCLLEVERLLQSNGKSLRNYAGMPVPNNSLVSQFSNLMLLRELQYDTVSLSREHDADLLKLNEEQRVVYDKIIDCVSNKKDGFFFVYGFGGTGKTFLYRVLSARLRSEKKIVINVASSGIASLLLPGGKTAHSMFNIPVDLTEDTVCRIKNDSPKAEVFRLADLIIWDEAPMTNKLAFEALDRTLRDIMVSVSDRNKDLPFGGKVVVLGGDFR
;
A
#
# COMPACT_ATOMS: atom_id res chain seq x y z
N MET A 1 -15.39 -12.36 -6.69
CA MET A 1 -16.48 -11.39 -6.93
C MET A 1 -17.51 -12.02 -7.83
N SER A 2 -18.78 -11.64 -7.67
CA SER A 2 -19.80 -11.93 -8.67
C SER A 2 -19.58 -11.06 -9.92
N GLN A 3 -20.21 -11.45 -11.03
CA GLN A 3 -20.15 -10.67 -12.27
C GLN A 3 -20.73 -9.26 -12.11
N ASP A 4 -21.75 -9.11 -11.27
CA ASP A 4 -22.43 -7.83 -11.00
C ASP A 4 -21.55 -6.86 -10.19
N GLU A 5 -20.77 -7.37 -9.25
CA GLU A 5 -19.80 -6.57 -8.48
C GLU A 5 -18.69 -6.04 -9.40
N LEU A 6 -18.18 -6.88 -10.31
CA LEU A 6 -17.15 -6.49 -11.29
C LEU A 6 -17.68 -5.42 -12.25
N GLN A 7 -18.90 -5.60 -12.74
CA GLN A 7 -19.56 -4.64 -13.61
C GLN A 7 -19.76 -3.30 -12.89
N THR A 8 -20.28 -3.31 -11.67
CA THR A 8 -20.49 -2.10 -10.88
C THR A 8 -19.18 -1.36 -10.61
N PHE A 9 -18.11 -2.09 -10.27
CA PHE A 9 -16.78 -1.54 -10.08
C PHE A 9 -16.24 -0.87 -11.35
N CYS A 10 -16.35 -1.55 -12.50
CA CYS A 10 -15.93 -1.00 -13.79
C CYS A 10 -16.68 0.29 -14.11
N LEU A 11 -18.00 0.30 -13.93
CA LEU A 11 -18.82 1.48 -14.19
C LEU A 11 -18.48 2.66 -13.28
N LEU A 12 -18.13 2.42 -12.02
CA LEU A 12 -17.68 3.48 -11.13
C LEU A 12 -16.35 4.10 -11.57
N GLU A 13 -15.40 3.30 -12.05
CA GLU A 13 -14.13 3.85 -12.57
C GLU A 13 -14.35 4.66 -13.85
N VAL A 14 -15.21 4.18 -14.76
CA VAL A 14 -15.58 4.92 -15.96
C VAL A 14 -16.30 6.22 -15.61
N GLU A 15 -17.26 6.19 -14.68
CA GLU A 15 -17.96 7.38 -14.19
C GLU A 15 -16.97 8.40 -13.63
N ARG A 16 -15.99 7.98 -12.82
CA ARG A 16 -14.95 8.87 -12.27
C ARG A 16 -14.12 9.55 -13.37
N LEU A 17 -13.70 8.78 -14.37
CA LEU A 17 -12.94 9.30 -15.51
C LEU A 17 -13.78 10.28 -16.34
N LEU A 18 -15.06 9.98 -16.56
CA LEU A 18 -15.98 10.88 -17.26
C LEU A 18 -16.19 12.17 -16.46
N GLN A 19 -16.38 12.08 -15.14
CA GLN A 19 -16.59 13.24 -14.27
C GLN A 19 -15.37 14.16 -14.24
N SER A 20 -14.15 13.61 -14.27
CA SER A 20 -12.94 14.43 -14.41
C SER A 20 -12.86 15.21 -15.74
N ASN A 21 -13.68 14.82 -16.73
CA ASN A 21 -13.84 15.49 -18.02
C ASN A 21 -15.20 16.20 -18.17
N GLY A 22 -15.92 16.44 -17.06
CA GLY A 22 -17.23 17.13 -17.08
C GLY A 22 -18.38 16.33 -17.68
N LYS A 23 -18.24 15.01 -17.79
CA LYS A 23 -19.27 14.08 -18.31
C LYS A 23 -19.67 13.05 -17.25
N SER A 24 -20.71 12.29 -17.54
CA SER A 24 -21.22 11.18 -16.74
C SER A 24 -21.66 10.07 -17.68
N LEU A 25 -21.72 8.82 -17.20
CA LEU A 25 -22.35 7.70 -17.90
C LEU A 25 -23.78 8.05 -18.31
N ARG A 26 -24.48 8.89 -17.52
CA ARG A 26 -25.83 9.39 -17.84
C ARG A 26 -25.90 10.23 -19.11
N ASN A 27 -24.77 10.79 -19.57
CA ASN A 27 -24.72 11.55 -20.82
C ASN A 27 -24.69 10.65 -22.07
N TYR A 28 -24.57 9.33 -21.92
CA TYR A 28 -24.49 8.37 -23.01
C TYR A 28 -25.70 7.43 -22.98
N ALA A 29 -26.59 7.56 -23.96
CA ALA A 29 -27.81 6.75 -24.05
C ALA A 29 -27.48 5.25 -24.15
N GLY A 30 -28.13 4.43 -23.33
CA GLY A 30 -27.93 2.97 -23.29
C GLY A 30 -26.78 2.49 -22.42
N MET A 31 -25.99 3.39 -21.80
CA MET A 31 -24.96 2.99 -20.85
C MET A 31 -25.58 2.58 -19.50
N PRO A 32 -25.19 1.42 -18.93
CA PRO A 32 -25.60 1.04 -17.59
C PRO A 32 -24.99 1.99 -16.56
N VAL A 33 -25.76 2.32 -15.51
CA VAL A 33 -25.30 3.17 -14.40
C VAL A 33 -25.00 2.33 -13.16
N PRO A 34 -24.04 2.75 -12.32
CA PRO A 34 -23.72 2.02 -11.09
C PRO A 34 -24.95 1.91 -10.17
N ASN A 35 -25.14 0.75 -9.55
CA ASN A 35 -26.21 0.55 -8.58
C ASN A 35 -25.91 1.32 -7.27
N ASN A 36 -26.74 2.30 -6.93
CA ASN A 36 -26.54 3.21 -5.79
C ASN A 36 -26.32 2.51 -4.44
N SER A 37 -26.91 1.32 -4.21
CA SER A 37 -26.69 0.57 -2.96
C SER A 37 -25.26 0.06 -2.86
N LEU A 38 -24.72 -0.42 -3.98
CA LEU A 38 -23.34 -0.86 -4.11
C LEU A 38 -22.37 0.34 -4.14
N VAL A 39 -22.73 1.47 -4.74
CA VAL A 39 -21.87 2.68 -4.76
C VAL A 39 -21.38 3.08 -3.37
N SER A 40 -22.22 2.95 -2.33
CA SER A 40 -21.82 3.21 -0.94
C SER A 40 -20.74 2.24 -0.44
N GLN A 41 -20.83 0.95 -0.81
CA GLN A 41 -19.82 -0.09 -0.55
C GLN A 41 -18.55 0.13 -1.37
N PHE A 42 -18.68 0.79 -2.53
CA PHE A 42 -17.57 1.12 -3.43
C PHE A 42 -17.05 2.56 -3.32
N SER A 43 -17.40 3.26 -2.23
CA SER A 43 -17.08 4.68 -2.03
C SER A 43 -15.58 4.97 -2.05
N ASN A 44 -14.76 4.04 -1.56
CA ASN A 44 -13.31 4.08 -1.66
C ASN A 44 -12.77 2.97 -2.59
N LEU A 45 -12.76 3.26 -3.89
CA LEU A 45 -12.20 2.36 -4.91
C LEU A 45 -10.73 2.00 -4.67
N MET A 46 -9.95 2.88 -4.03
CA MET A 46 -8.55 2.57 -3.71
C MET A 46 -8.45 1.47 -2.67
N LEU A 47 -9.25 1.58 -1.60
CA LEU A 47 -9.32 0.58 -0.54
C LEU A 47 -9.76 -0.79 -1.08
N LEU A 48 -10.77 -0.80 -1.95
CA LEU A 48 -11.27 -2.04 -2.53
C LEU A 48 -10.23 -2.76 -3.38
N ARG A 49 -9.44 -2.04 -4.17
CA ARG A 49 -8.35 -2.64 -4.94
C ARG A 49 -7.36 -3.36 -4.02
N GLU A 50 -7.11 -2.82 -2.82
CA GLU A 50 -6.23 -3.45 -1.84
C GLU A 50 -6.85 -4.67 -1.14
N LEU A 51 -8.18 -4.81 -1.16
CA LEU A 51 -8.92 -5.94 -0.54
C LEU A 51 -9.37 -7.01 -1.54
N GLN A 52 -9.24 -6.76 -2.84
CA GLN A 52 -9.76 -7.62 -3.92
C GLN A 52 -8.83 -8.77 -4.32
N TYR A 53 -7.67 -8.92 -3.68
CA TYR A 53 -6.76 -10.01 -4.00
C TYR A 53 -7.39 -11.38 -3.74
N ASP A 54 -7.03 -12.37 -4.57
CA ASP A 54 -7.48 -13.76 -4.38
C ASP A 54 -6.76 -14.38 -3.17
N THR A 55 -7.46 -14.38 -2.04
CA THR A 55 -6.95 -14.91 -0.77
C THR A 55 -6.55 -16.38 -0.84
N VAL A 56 -7.22 -17.21 -1.64
CA VAL A 56 -6.95 -18.65 -1.74
C VAL A 56 -5.68 -18.88 -2.56
N SER A 57 -5.56 -18.18 -3.69
CA SER A 57 -4.35 -18.22 -4.51
C SER A 57 -3.14 -17.71 -3.73
N LEU A 58 -3.28 -16.57 -3.04
CA LEU A 58 -2.21 -16.00 -2.22
C LEU A 58 -1.80 -16.87 -1.05
N SER A 59 -2.74 -17.57 -0.39
CA SER A 59 -2.40 -18.51 0.68
C SER A 59 -1.54 -19.66 0.13
N ARG A 60 -1.88 -20.19 -1.05
CA ARG A 60 -1.10 -21.27 -1.69
C ARG A 60 0.27 -20.79 -2.14
N GLU A 61 0.36 -19.61 -2.76
CA GLU A 61 1.64 -18.99 -3.14
C GLU A 61 2.51 -18.79 -1.90
N HIS A 62 1.94 -18.22 -0.85
CA HIS A 62 2.60 -18.02 0.42
C HIS A 62 3.15 -19.33 0.99
N ASP A 63 2.33 -20.37 1.12
CA ASP A 63 2.75 -21.62 1.75
C ASP A 63 3.87 -22.31 0.95
N ALA A 64 3.83 -22.22 -0.38
CA ALA A 64 4.87 -22.75 -1.25
C ALA A 64 6.19 -21.95 -1.17
N ASP A 65 6.11 -20.62 -1.11
CA ASP A 65 7.29 -19.75 -1.10
C ASP A 65 7.91 -19.60 0.28
N LEU A 66 7.12 -19.75 1.35
CA LEU A 66 7.60 -19.73 2.72
C LEU A 66 8.66 -20.82 3.00
N LEU A 67 8.52 -21.99 2.36
CA LEU A 67 9.47 -23.09 2.44
C LEU A 67 10.79 -22.82 1.72
N LYS A 68 10.84 -21.80 0.85
CA LYS A 68 12.02 -21.43 0.05
C LYS A 68 12.84 -20.32 0.69
N LEU A 69 12.35 -19.71 1.78
CA LEU A 69 13.12 -18.72 2.51
C LEU A 69 14.37 -19.38 3.12
N ASN A 70 15.51 -18.71 2.98
CA ASN A 70 16.69 -19.09 3.74
C ASN A 70 16.55 -18.70 5.23
N GLU A 71 17.48 -19.15 6.07
CA GLU A 71 17.42 -18.93 7.52
C GLU A 71 17.37 -17.44 7.90
N GLU A 72 18.18 -16.60 7.25
CA GLU A 72 18.22 -15.16 7.54
C GLU A 72 16.91 -14.45 7.12
N GLN A 73 16.41 -14.74 5.92
CA GLN A 73 15.13 -14.24 5.45
C GLN A 73 13.99 -14.70 6.35
N ARG A 74 14.06 -15.93 6.87
CA ARG A 74 13.05 -16.48 7.79
C ARG A 74 13.01 -15.70 9.11
N VAL A 75 14.17 -15.36 9.67
CA VAL A 75 14.26 -14.52 10.87
C VAL A 75 13.63 -13.14 10.64
N VAL A 76 13.91 -12.51 9.49
CA VAL A 76 13.30 -11.22 9.13
C VAL A 76 11.79 -11.35 8.95
N TYR A 77 11.35 -12.38 8.24
CA TYR A 77 9.93 -12.69 8.02
C TYR A 77 9.18 -12.85 9.35
N ASP A 78 9.65 -13.73 10.23
CA ASP A 78 8.96 -14.05 11.48
C ASP A 78 8.87 -12.81 12.40
N LYS A 79 9.92 -11.98 12.42
CA LYS A 79 9.93 -10.72 13.19
C LYS A 79 8.92 -9.69 12.69
N ILE A 80 8.80 -9.51 11.37
CA ILE A 80 7.84 -8.57 10.78
C ILE A 80 6.41 -9.09 10.98
N ILE A 81 6.17 -10.39 10.75
CA ILE A 81 4.84 -10.99 10.94
C ILE A 81 4.40 -10.94 12.41
N ASP A 82 5.30 -11.17 13.37
CA ASP A 82 4.99 -11.00 14.81
C ASP A 82 4.58 -9.55 15.12
N CYS A 83 5.33 -8.58 14.60
CA CYS A 83 5.06 -7.16 14.80
C CYS A 83 3.67 -6.77 14.29
N VAL A 84 3.34 -7.15 13.05
CA VAL A 84 2.03 -6.88 12.43
C VAL A 84 0.92 -7.63 13.16
N SER A 85 1.10 -8.92 13.48
CA SER A 85 0.06 -9.75 14.09
C SER A 85 -0.31 -9.31 15.50
N ASN A 86 0.66 -8.79 16.26
CA ASN A 86 0.45 -8.25 17.59
C ASN A 86 0.06 -6.76 17.61
N LYS A 87 -0.17 -6.14 16.43
CA LYS A 87 -0.53 -4.72 16.30
C LYS A 87 0.46 -3.79 17.01
N LYS A 88 1.74 -4.14 16.97
CA LYS A 88 2.84 -3.29 17.46
C LYS A 88 3.22 -2.31 16.36
N ASP A 89 3.76 -1.16 16.73
CA ASP A 89 4.52 -0.32 15.80
C ASP A 89 5.87 -0.98 15.48
N GLY A 90 6.46 -0.64 14.32
CA GLY A 90 7.73 -1.22 13.92
C GLY A 90 8.35 -0.52 12.72
N PHE A 91 9.64 -0.22 12.84
CA PHE A 91 10.43 0.34 11.75
C PHE A 91 11.64 -0.56 11.49
N PHE A 92 11.73 -1.11 10.28
CA PHE A 92 12.75 -2.09 9.90
C PHE A 92 13.50 -1.62 8.66
N PHE A 93 14.79 -1.96 8.59
CA PHE A 93 15.58 -1.86 7.37
C PHE A 93 16.13 -3.24 7.01
N VAL A 94 15.76 -3.76 5.84
CA VAL A 94 16.23 -5.04 5.30
C VAL A 94 17.36 -4.75 4.32
N TYR A 95 18.58 -4.92 4.82
CA TYR A 95 19.79 -4.76 4.03
C TYR A 95 20.19 -6.08 3.35
N GLY A 96 20.68 -6.00 2.13
CA GLY A 96 21.30 -7.11 1.43
C GLY A 96 21.75 -6.70 0.05
N PHE A 97 22.82 -7.33 -0.46
CA PHE A 97 23.32 -7.06 -1.80
C PHE A 97 22.30 -7.40 -2.90
N GLY A 98 22.55 -6.91 -4.12
CA GLY A 98 21.81 -7.36 -5.30
C GLY A 98 21.79 -8.90 -5.39
N GLY A 99 20.62 -9.47 -5.71
CA GLY A 99 20.47 -10.93 -5.84
C GLY A 99 20.24 -11.72 -4.55
N THR A 100 20.22 -11.08 -3.37
CA THR A 100 19.98 -11.76 -2.07
C THR A 100 18.52 -12.13 -1.78
N GLY A 101 17.61 -11.90 -2.73
CA GLY A 101 16.20 -12.27 -2.59
C GLY A 101 15.37 -11.35 -1.70
N LYS A 102 15.78 -10.09 -1.45
CA LYS A 102 14.98 -9.10 -0.70
C LYS A 102 13.56 -8.95 -1.25
N THR A 103 13.44 -8.76 -2.56
CA THR A 103 12.14 -8.64 -3.24
C THR A 103 11.32 -9.92 -3.12
N PHE A 104 11.96 -11.10 -3.10
CA PHE A 104 11.28 -12.37 -2.85
C PHE A 104 10.69 -12.40 -1.42
N LEU A 105 11.46 -12.01 -0.40
CA LEU A 105 10.96 -11.87 0.97
C LEU A 105 9.76 -10.92 1.06
N TYR A 106 9.78 -9.76 0.41
CA TYR A 106 8.65 -8.81 0.41
C TYR A 106 7.41 -9.39 -0.23
N ARG A 107 7.57 -10.21 -1.28
CA ARG A 107 6.45 -10.95 -1.90
C ARG A 107 5.83 -11.94 -0.95
N VAL A 108 6.63 -12.72 -0.23
CA VAL A 108 6.13 -13.70 0.76
C VAL A 108 5.38 -12.99 1.89
N LEU A 109 5.91 -11.88 2.43
CA LEU A 109 5.22 -11.04 3.41
C LEU A 109 3.87 -10.52 2.88
N SER A 110 3.88 -10.00 1.65
CA SER A 110 2.67 -9.48 1.00
C SER A 110 1.61 -10.57 0.82
N ALA A 111 2.02 -11.75 0.33
CA ALA A 111 1.12 -12.88 0.14
C ALA A 111 0.52 -13.37 1.46
N ARG A 112 1.34 -13.47 2.52
CA ARG A 112 0.89 -13.85 3.87
C ARG A 112 -0.21 -12.96 4.41
N LEU A 113 -0.02 -11.64 4.31
CA LEU A 113 -0.93 -10.66 4.91
C LEU A 113 -2.17 -10.46 4.03
N ARG A 114 -2.00 -10.38 2.71
CA ARG A 114 -3.13 -10.22 1.80
C ARG A 114 -4.03 -11.47 1.74
N SER A 115 -3.50 -12.67 1.99
CA SER A 115 -4.35 -13.86 2.15
C SER A 115 -5.29 -13.77 3.37
N GLU A 116 -4.93 -12.96 4.39
CA GLU A 116 -5.78 -12.62 5.54
C GLU A 116 -6.63 -11.36 5.33
N LYS A 117 -6.71 -10.84 4.09
CA LYS A 117 -7.38 -9.57 3.76
C LYS A 117 -6.79 -8.35 4.49
N LYS A 118 -5.53 -8.42 4.91
CA LYS A 118 -4.77 -7.27 5.41
C LYS A 118 -4.24 -6.43 4.27
N ILE A 119 -4.03 -5.15 4.53
CA ILE A 119 -3.61 -4.18 3.51
C ILE A 119 -2.09 -3.99 3.59
N VAL A 120 -1.43 -4.31 2.48
CA VAL A 120 0.03 -4.13 2.33
C VAL A 120 0.29 -3.13 1.22
N ILE A 121 0.94 -2.02 1.56
CA ILE A 121 1.32 -0.98 0.62
C ILE A 121 2.75 -1.24 0.16
N ASN A 122 2.88 -1.76 -1.04
CA ASN A 122 4.16 -2.01 -1.68
C ASN A 122 4.55 -0.82 -2.54
N VAL A 123 5.70 -0.22 -2.24
CA VAL A 123 6.29 0.83 -3.05
C VAL A 123 7.75 0.55 -3.36
N ALA A 124 8.25 1.18 -4.41
CA ALA A 124 9.68 1.26 -4.66
C ALA A 124 10.08 2.68 -5.07
N SER A 125 11.35 3.02 -4.93
CA SER A 125 11.88 4.31 -5.37
C SER A 125 11.85 4.47 -6.90
N SER A 126 12.06 3.36 -7.64
CA SER A 126 12.04 3.31 -9.11
C SER A 126 10.80 2.62 -9.66
N GLY A 127 10.33 3.08 -10.82
CA GLY A 127 9.22 2.46 -11.54
C GLY A 127 9.47 1.00 -11.89
N ILE A 128 10.68 0.67 -12.35
CA ILE A 128 11.05 -0.71 -12.71
C ILE A 128 11.05 -1.63 -11.50
N ALA A 129 11.61 -1.18 -10.37
CA ALA A 129 11.61 -1.94 -9.13
C ALA A 129 10.19 -2.18 -8.61
N SER A 130 9.29 -1.21 -8.76
CA SER A 130 7.90 -1.34 -8.31
C SER A 130 7.13 -2.46 -9.04
N LEU A 131 7.50 -2.78 -10.28
CA LEU A 131 6.86 -3.86 -11.06
C LEU A 131 7.12 -5.25 -10.48
N LEU A 132 8.19 -5.41 -9.70
CA LEU A 132 8.55 -6.68 -9.07
C LEU A 132 7.73 -6.95 -7.79
N LEU A 133 7.05 -5.92 -7.27
CA LEU A 133 6.21 -6.02 -6.09
C LEU A 133 4.74 -6.16 -6.50
N PRO A 134 3.95 -7.03 -5.84
CA PRO A 134 2.56 -7.24 -6.19
C PRO A 134 1.75 -5.99 -5.86
N GLY A 135 1.09 -5.42 -6.87
CA GLY A 135 0.39 -4.14 -6.75
C GLY A 135 1.32 -2.94 -6.51
N GLY A 136 2.62 -3.11 -6.79
CA GLY A 136 3.64 -2.11 -6.51
C GLY A 136 3.44 -0.82 -7.30
N LYS A 137 3.78 0.30 -6.66
CA LYS A 137 3.76 1.64 -7.24
C LYS A 137 5.06 2.36 -6.89
N THR A 138 5.38 3.44 -7.60
CA THR A 138 6.48 4.31 -7.15
C THR A 138 6.10 5.02 -5.86
N ALA A 139 7.05 5.22 -4.95
CA ALA A 139 6.79 5.93 -3.70
C ALA A 139 6.25 7.35 -3.93
N HIS A 140 6.78 8.06 -4.94
CA HIS A 140 6.29 9.36 -5.36
C HIS A 140 4.80 9.35 -5.73
N SER A 141 4.35 8.37 -6.52
CA SER A 141 2.94 8.28 -6.93
C SER A 141 2.03 7.76 -5.81
N MET A 142 2.51 6.82 -5.00
CA MET A 142 1.72 6.24 -3.92
C MET A 142 1.51 7.25 -2.79
N PHE A 143 2.55 7.98 -2.39
CA PHE A 143 2.48 8.94 -1.30
C PHE A 143 2.20 10.38 -1.75
N ASN A 144 2.14 10.68 -3.05
CA ASN A 144 2.05 12.07 -3.56
C ASN A 144 3.19 12.95 -3.00
N ILE A 145 4.42 12.43 -3.04
CA ILE A 145 5.61 13.14 -2.57
C ILE A 145 5.88 14.33 -3.52
N PRO A 146 6.01 15.57 -3.01
CA PRO A 146 6.44 16.71 -3.82
C PRO A 146 7.84 16.49 -4.42
N VAL A 147 8.06 17.04 -5.62
CA VAL A 147 9.37 16.99 -6.29
C VAL A 147 10.38 17.86 -5.53
N ASP A 148 9.96 19.06 -5.16
CA ASP A 148 10.77 19.97 -4.34
C ASP A 148 10.56 19.64 -2.86
N LEU A 149 11.63 19.18 -2.21
CA LEU A 149 11.62 18.76 -0.82
C LEU A 149 12.38 19.77 0.05
N THR A 150 11.77 20.15 1.16
CA THR A 150 12.33 20.95 2.26
C THR A 150 12.13 20.23 3.60
N GLU A 151 12.75 20.73 4.65
CA GLU A 151 12.61 20.17 6.01
C GLU A 151 11.18 20.21 6.55
N ASP A 152 10.32 21.10 6.04
CA ASP A 152 8.91 21.18 6.46
C ASP A 152 7.94 20.53 5.48
N THR A 153 8.47 19.87 4.43
CA THR A 153 7.62 19.27 3.41
C THR A 153 6.81 18.12 3.97
N VAL A 154 5.54 18.05 3.53
CA VAL A 154 4.60 16.95 3.77
C VAL A 154 4.13 16.38 2.44
N CYS A 155 3.75 15.10 2.45
CA CYS A 155 3.11 14.46 1.30
C CYS A 155 1.75 15.11 1.01
N ARG A 156 1.38 15.25 -0.28
CA ARG A 156 0.12 15.89 -0.71
C ARG A 156 -1.07 14.92 -0.59
N ILE A 157 -1.34 14.48 0.64
CA ILE A 157 -2.45 13.61 1.01
C ILE A 157 -3.30 14.35 2.03
N LYS A 158 -4.59 14.58 1.71
CA LYS A 158 -5.52 15.20 2.66
C LYS A 158 -6.07 14.15 3.63
N ASN A 159 -6.28 14.53 4.89
CA ASN A 159 -6.78 13.62 5.94
C ASN A 159 -8.15 13.00 5.61
N ASP A 160 -9.02 13.71 4.92
CA ASP A 160 -10.35 13.26 4.49
C ASP A 160 -10.34 12.53 3.13
N SER A 161 -9.17 12.34 2.52
CA SER A 161 -9.09 11.70 1.21
C SER A 161 -9.26 10.18 1.28
N PRO A 162 -9.77 9.53 0.19
CA PRO A 162 -9.81 8.07 0.09
C PRO A 162 -8.44 7.42 0.30
N LYS A 163 -7.37 8.09 -0.11
CA LYS A 163 -6.00 7.60 0.08
C LYS A 163 -5.57 7.59 1.55
N ALA A 164 -5.99 8.59 2.34
CA ALA A 164 -5.73 8.60 3.78
C ALA A 164 -6.41 7.43 4.51
N GLU A 165 -7.62 7.05 4.10
CA GLU A 165 -8.30 5.86 4.63
C GLU A 165 -7.53 4.57 4.33
N VAL A 166 -6.95 4.42 3.14
CA VAL A 166 -6.05 3.29 2.83
C VAL A 166 -4.86 3.26 3.80
N PHE A 167 -4.24 4.41 4.08
CA PHE A 167 -3.15 4.46 5.06
C PHE A 167 -3.61 4.14 6.47
N ARG A 168 -4.79 4.61 6.91
CA ARG A 168 -5.34 4.26 8.23
C ARG A 168 -5.50 2.76 8.39
N LEU A 169 -5.96 2.08 7.35
CA LEU A 169 -6.22 0.63 7.37
C LEU A 169 -5.01 -0.23 6.98
N ALA A 170 -3.93 0.36 6.46
CA ALA A 170 -2.72 -0.38 6.10
C ALA A 170 -2.07 -1.05 7.32
N ASP A 171 -1.76 -2.33 7.18
CA ASP A 171 -1.09 -3.15 8.20
C ASP A 171 0.43 -3.14 8.03
N LEU A 172 0.91 -3.00 6.78
CA LEU A 172 2.33 -3.00 6.44
C LEU A 172 2.61 -2.06 5.27
N ILE A 173 3.69 -1.30 5.36
CA ILE A 173 4.24 -0.51 4.25
C ILE A 173 5.64 -1.04 3.94
N ILE A 174 5.87 -1.48 2.70
CA ILE A 174 7.18 -1.92 2.22
C ILE A 174 7.67 -0.91 1.19
N TRP A 175 8.88 -0.40 1.37
CA TRP A 175 9.54 0.51 0.44
C TRP A 175 10.87 -0.08 -0.02
N ASP A 176 10.89 -0.62 -1.25
CA ASP A 176 12.08 -1.20 -1.89
C ASP A 176 12.94 -0.13 -2.60
N GLU A 177 14.23 -0.40 -2.72
CA GLU A 177 15.24 0.56 -3.21
C GLU A 177 15.22 1.89 -2.43
N ALA A 178 14.94 1.85 -1.12
CA ALA A 178 14.83 3.02 -0.26
C ALA A 178 16.08 3.93 -0.31
N PRO A 179 17.33 3.42 -0.36
CA PRO A 179 18.53 4.28 -0.44
C PRO A 179 18.59 5.19 -1.67
N MET A 180 17.84 4.90 -2.74
CA MET A 180 17.75 5.77 -3.92
C MET A 180 16.92 7.05 -3.68
N THR A 181 16.23 7.15 -2.55
CA THR A 181 15.35 8.28 -2.23
C THR A 181 16.01 9.23 -1.23
N ASN A 182 15.79 10.54 -1.41
CA ASN A 182 16.24 11.58 -0.47
C ASN A 182 15.62 11.38 0.93
N LYS A 183 16.42 11.55 1.99
CA LYS A 183 15.96 11.49 3.40
C LYS A 183 14.68 12.31 3.65
N LEU A 184 14.55 13.48 3.01
CA LEU A 184 13.43 14.41 3.19
C LEU A 184 12.10 13.80 2.75
N ALA A 185 12.12 12.85 1.80
CA ALA A 185 10.91 12.17 1.36
C ALA A 185 10.38 11.21 2.45
N PHE A 186 11.28 10.54 3.17
CA PHE A 186 10.90 9.68 4.30
C PHE A 186 10.36 10.52 5.45
N GLU A 187 11.01 11.64 5.76
CA GLU A 187 10.52 12.57 6.78
C GLU A 187 9.17 13.19 6.39
N ALA A 188 8.97 13.55 5.12
CA ALA A 188 7.69 14.05 4.63
C ALA A 188 6.58 12.99 4.76
N LEU A 189 6.89 11.72 4.48
CA LEU A 189 5.95 10.62 4.71
C LEU A 189 5.66 10.43 6.21
N ASP A 190 6.69 10.46 7.06
CA ASP A 190 6.56 10.33 8.52
C ASP A 190 5.61 11.40 9.09
N ARG A 191 5.87 12.68 8.76
CA ARG A 191 5.00 13.81 9.17
C ARG A 191 3.56 13.60 8.71
N THR A 192 3.36 13.21 7.44
CA THR A 192 2.01 12.98 6.90
C THR A 192 1.30 11.80 7.55
N LEU A 193 1.99 10.69 7.80
CA LEU A 193 1.36 9.54 8.44
C LEU A 193 1.04 9.81 9.91
N ARG A 194 1.89 10.55 10.63
CA ARG A 194 1.56 11.02 11.99
C ARG A 194 0.27 11.82 11.99
N ASP A 195 0.15 12.80 11.10
CA ASP A 195 -1.06 13.63 10.98
C ASP A 195 -2.32 12.80 10.64
N ILE A 196 -2.24 11.91 9.65
CA ILE A 196 -3.35 11.01 9.29
C ILE A 196 -3.74 10.11 10.47
N MET A 197 -2.75 9.57 11.19
CA MET A 197 -2.96 8.55 12.22
C MET A 197 -3.37 9.11 13.59
N VAL A 198 -3.28 10.42 13.82
CA VAL A 198 -3.87 11.08 15.00
C VAL A 198 -5.37 10.78 15.09
N SER A 199 -6.07 10.78 13.96
CA SER A 199 -7.50 10.44 13.90
C SER A 199 -7.83 9.01 14.36
N VAL A 200 -6.84 8.11 14.41
CA VAL A 200 -6.99 6.74 14.92
C VAL A 200 -6.65 6.67 16.41
N SER A 201 -5.61 7.38 16.84
CA SER A 201 -5.23 7.51 18.25
C SER A 201 -4.25 8.67 18.43
N ASP A 202 -4.50 9.54 19.41
CA ASP A 202 -3.66 10.72 19.69
C ASP A 202 -2.18 10.38 19.93
N ARG A 203 -1.88 9.19 20.46
CA ARG A 203 -0.49 8.74 20.71
C ARG A 203 0.31 8.58 19.41
N ASN A 204 -0.35 8.37 18.27
CA ASN A 204 0.31 8.10 17.00
C ASN A 204 1.11 9.30 16.48
N LYS A 205 0.82 10.53 16.94
CA LYS A 205 1.59 11.72 16.56
C LYS A 205 3.07 11.64 16.95
N ASP A 206 3.36 10.90 18.02
CA ASP A 206 4.69 10.80 18.62
C ASP A 206 5.42 9.53 18.14
N LEU A 207 4.73 8.64 17.42
CA LEU A 207 5.29 7.39 16.91
C LEU A 207 5.82 7.57 15.48
N PRO A 208 6.96 6.93 15.13
CA PRO A 208 7.42 6.87 13.76
C PRO A 208 6.32 6.36 12.82
N PHE A 209 6.16 7.05 11.69
CA PHE A 209 5.18 6.80 10.64
C PHE A 209 3.74 6.64 11.17
N GLY A 210 3.39 7.35 12.23
CA GLY A 210 2.05 7.26 12.82
C GLY A 210 1.76 5.91 13.47
N GLY A 211 2.79 5.18 13.92
CA GLY A 211 2.67 3.85 14.52
C GLY A 211 2.48 2.72 13.50
N LYS A 212 2.72 2.98 12.22
CA LYS A 212 2.66 1.95 11.17
C LYS A 212 3.88 1.03 11.21
N VAL A 213 3.67 -0.20 10.77
CA VAL A 213 4.78 -1.11 10.48
C VAL A 213 5.35 -0.75 9.12
N VAL A 214 6.60 -0.30 9.09
CA VAL A 214 7.29 0.15 7.88
C VAL A 214 8.58 -0.65 7.72
N VAL A 215 8.76 -1.20 6.51
CA VAL A 215 9.94 -1.96 6.11
C VAL A 215 10.60 -1.24 4.95
N LEU A 216 11.78 -0.69 5.18
CA LEU A 216 12.64 -0.16 4.12
C LEU A 216 13.57 -1.27 3.63
N GLY A 217 13.82 -1.29 2.33
CA GLY A 217 14.64 -2.30 1.68
C GLY A 217 15.62 -1.67 0.71
N GLY A 218 16.82 -2.24 0.59
CA GLY A 218 17.76 -1.82 -0.45
C GLY A 218 19.20 -2.18 -0.17
N ASP A 219 20.07 -1.68 -1.03
CA ASP A 219 21.53 -1.68 -0.87
C ASP A 219 22.00 -0.22 -0.85
N PHE A 220 22.97 0.09 0.01
CA PHE A 220 23.57 1.44 0.12
C PHE A 220 24.81 1.61 -0.75
N ARG A 221 25.22 0.55 -1.47
CA ARG A 221 26.39 0.56 -2.35
C ARG A 221 26.10 1.01 -3.77
#